data_AF-A0A6G7VGS3-F1
#
_entry.id   AF-A0A6G7VGS3-F1
#
_cell.length_a   1.000
_cell.length_b   1.000
_cell.length_c   1.000
_cell.angle_alpha   90.00
_cell.angle_beta   90.00
_cell.angle_gamma   90.00
#
_symmetry.space_group_name_H-M   'P 1'
#
loop_
_entity.id
_entity.type
_entity.pdbx_description
1 polymer ?
#
loop_
_entity_poly.entity_id
_entity_poly.type
_entity_poly.pdbx_seq_one_letter_code
_entity_poly.pdbx_strand_id
1 'polypeptide(L)' 'MDDPCDCRTARIRLAKLESDIAYFQTRLQLIGELNSTHRLAQHKVFKLLLKSAARELFNARRRKSRGGKEDVLLSPEAMF' A
#
# COMPACT_ATOMS: atom_id res chain seq x y z
N MET A 1 7.87 -1.03 -24.48
CA MET A 1 8.17 0.39 -24.24
C MET A 1 7.56 0.73 -22.88
N ASP A 2 8.29 0.42 -21.82
CA ASP A 2 7.89 0.76 -20.46
C ASP A 2 8.12 2.26 -20.24
N ASP A 3 7.02 2.99 -20.07
CA ASP A 3 7.04 4.43 -19.87
C ASP A 3 7.67 4.75 -18.49
N PRO A 4 8.78 5.52 -18.43
CA PRO A 4 9.47 5.83 -17.17
C PRO A 4 8.57 6.53 -16.12
N CYS A 5 7.43 7.09 -16.55
CA CYS A 5 6.42 7.69 -15.68
C CYS A 5 5.71 6.69 -14.75
N ASP A 6 5.56 5.41 -15.13
CA ASP A 6 4.73 4.47 -14.37
C ASP A 6 5.43 3.99 -13.08
N CYS A 7 6.74 3.75 -13.16
CA CYS A 7 7.57 3.39 -12.01
C CYS A 7 7.62 4.49 -10.93
N ARG A 8 7.74 5.76 -11.36
CA ARG A 8 7.76 6.91 -10.43
C ARG A 8 6.41 7.06 -9.73
N THR A 9 5.32 6.96 -10.48
CA THR A 9 3.95 7.05 -9.95
C THR A 9 3.66 5.92 -8.98
N ALA A 10 4.08 4.69 -9.28
CA ALA A 10 3.96 3.54 -8.38
C ALA A 10 4.72 3.74 -7.06
N ARG A 11 5.94 4.30 -7.11
CA ARG A 11 6.73 4.61 -5.90
C ARG A 11 6.05 5.66 -5.03
N ILE A 12 5.54 6.73 -5.62
CA ILE A 12 4.82 7.79 -4.90
C ILE A 12 3.55 7.22 -4.23
N ARG A 13 2.79 6.39 -4.96
CA ARG A 13 1.60 5.72 -4.41
C ARG A 13 1.93 4.81 -3.22
N LEU A 14 3.04 4.06 -3.29
CA LEU A 14 3.50 3.24 -2.18
C LEU A 14 3.89 4.08 -0.96
N ALA A 15 4.70 5.13 -1.16
CA ALA A 15 5.11 6.03 -0.09
C ALA A 15 3.90 6.72 0.57
N LYS A 16 2.88 7.08 -0.21
CA LYS A 16 1.63 7.64 0.32
C LYS A 16 0.88 6.63 1.20
N LEU A 17 0.73 5.38 0.75
CA LEU A 17 0.08 4.33 1.54
C LEU A 17 0.82 4.05 2.84
N GLU A 18 2.15 4.06 2.82
CA GLU A 18 2.99 3.90 4.01
C GLU A 18 2.81 5.07 4.99
N SER A 19 2.78 6.29 4.48
CA SER A 19 2.49 7.50 5.26
C SER A 19 1.09 7.46 5.90
N ASP A 20 0.07 7.07 5.14
CA ASP A 20 -1.31 6.96 5.62
C ASP A 20 -1.42 5.93 6.75
N ILE A 21 -0.76 4.77 6.61
CA ILE A 21 -0.71 3.74 7.67
C ILE A 21 -0.07 4.30 8.94
N ALA A 22 1.08 4.96 8.84
CA ALA A 22 1.77 5.54 10.00
C ALA A 22 0.92 6.61 10.69
N TYR A 23 0.24 7.46 9.91
CA TYR A 23 -0.69 8.45 10.42
C TYR A 23 -1.86 7.81 11.17
N PHE A 24 -2.52 6.79 10.60
CA PHE A 24 -3.65 6.13 11.25
C PHE A 24 -3.24 5.40 12.53
N GLN A 25 -2.08 4.73 12.54
CA GLN A 25 -1.54 4.10 13.75
C GLN A 25 -1.28 5.14 14.85
N THR A 26 -0.64 6.25 14.51
CA THR A 26 -0.38 7.35 15.45
C THR A 26 -1.70 7.92 15.99
N ARG A 27 -2.69 8.13 15.11
CA ARG A 27 -3.97 8.68 15.51
C ARG A 27 -4.75 7.74 16.43
N LEU A 28 -4.68 6.43 16.19
CA LEU A 28 -5.26 5.44 17.09
C LEU A 28 -4.63 5.46 18.48
N GLN A 29 -3.32 5.67 18.58
CA GLN A 29 -2.62 5.80 19.87
C GLN A 29 -2.99 7.10 20.61
N LEU A 30 -3.25 8.18 19.85
CA LEU A 30 -3.67 9.48 20.41
C LEU A 30 -5.14 9.51 20.85
N ILE A 31 -5.99 8.65 20.27
CA ILE A 31 -7.33 8.44 20.79
C ILE A 31 -7.14 7.67 22.10
N GLY A 32 -7.04 8.41 23.20
CA GLY A 32 -6.95 7.88 24.56
C GLY A 32 -8.24 7.14 24.95
N GLU A 33 -8.68 7.28 26.20
CA GLU A 33 -9.84 6.52 26.66
C GLU A 33 -11.10 6.73 25.79
N LEU A 34 -11.75 5.61 25.44
CA LEU A 34 -12.93 5.53 24.57
C LEU A 34 -14.23 5.72 25.36
N ASN A 35 -14.21 6.66 26.28
CA ASN A 35 -15.28 6.96 27.23
C ASN A 35 -16.41 7.81 26.63
N SER A 36 -16.30 8.25 25.37
CA SER A 36 -17.38 8.90 24.63
C SER A 36 -17.69 8.20 23.32
N THR A 37 -18.97 8.22 22.93
CA THR A 37 -19.45 7.68 21.64
C THR A 37 -18.71 8.27 20.45
N HIS A 38 -18.35 9.54 20.52
CA HIS A 38 -17.58 10.22 19.47
C HIS A 38 -16.17 9.63 19.32
N ARG A 39 -15.45 9.41 20.43
CA ARG A 39 -14.11 8.78 20.40
C ARG A 39 -14.19 7.34 19.93
N LEU A 40 -15.21 6.60 20.35
CA LEU A 40 -15.47 5.24 19.88
C LEU A 40 -15.68 5.20 18.35
N ALA A 41 -16.47 6.13 17.81
CA ALA A 41 -16.70 6.24 16.38
C ALA A 41 -15.40 6.57 15.63
N GLN A 42 -14.63 7.55 16.09
CA GLN A 42 -13.33 7.88 15.51
C GLN A 42 -12.38 6.67 15.50
N HIS A 43 -12.27 5.97 16.62
CA HIS A 43 -11.43 4.79 16.75
C HIS A 43 -11.85 3.69 15.74
N LYS A 44 -13.16 3.44 15.59
CA LYS A 44 -13.67 2.49 14.58
C LYS A 44 -13.29 2.92 13.16
N VAL A 45 -13.45 4.20 12.83
CA VAL A 45 -13.10 4.73 11.50
C VAL A 45 -11.62 4.57 11.21
N PHE A 46 -10.73 5.00 12.11
CA PHE A 46 -9.29 4.88 11.89
C PHE A 46 -8.83 3.42 11.79
N LYS A 47 -9.47 2.51 12.54
CA LYS A 47 -9.19 1.07 12.43
C LYS A 47 -9.60 0.51 11.06
N LEU A 48 -10.73 0.95 10.51
CA LEU A 48 -11.17 0.57 9.16
C LEU A 48 -10.23 1.13 8.08
N LEU A 49 -9.86 2.41 8.18
CA LEU A 49 -8.93 3.05 7.25
C LEU A 49 -7.57 2.37 7.25
N LEU A 50 -7.03 2.05 8.43
CA LEU A 50 -5.78 1.31 8.58
C LEU A 50 -5.85 -0.07 7.88
N LYS A 51 -6.94 -0.81 8.08
CA LYS A 51 -7.14 -2.11 7.42
C LYS A 51 -7.22 -1.97 5.90
N SER A 52 -7.89 -0.94 5.40
CA SER A 52 -8.00 -0.68 3.96
C SER A 52 -6.63 -0.32 3.35
N ALA A 53 -5.92 0.63 3.94
CA ALA A 53 -4.60 1.07 3.47
C ALA A 53 -3.58 -0.08 3.49
N ALA A 54 -3.58 -0.91 4.54
CA ALA A 54 -2.72 -2.10 4.62
C ALA A 54 -3.03 -3.10 3.49
N ARG A 55 -4.31 -3.31 3.17
CA ARG A 55 -4.73 -4.19 2.07
C ARG A 55 -4.29 -3.64 0.71
N GLU A 56 -4.44 -2.34 0.48
CA GLU A 56 -3.98 -1.69 -0.74
C GLU A 56 -2.46 -1.74 -0.87
N LEU A 57 -1.71 -1.50 0.20
CA LEU A 57 -0.26 -1.61 0.21
C LEU A 57 0.20 -3.04 -0.13
N PHE A 58 -0.43 -4.06 0.45
CA PHE A 58 -0.17 -5.46 0.13
C PHE A 58 -0.41 -5.75 -1.35
N ASN A 59 -1.55 -5.31 -1.90
CA ASN A 59 -1.88 -5.49 -3.31
C ASN A 59 -0.92 -4.74 -4.24
N ALA A 60 -0.53 -3.51 -3.89
CA ALA A 60 0.41 -2.70 -4.66
C ALA A 60 1.80 -3.35 -4.71
N ARG A 61 2.30 -3.84 -3.57
CA ARG A 61 3.57 -4.58 -3.50
C ARG A 61 3.52 -5.89 -4.29
N ARG A 62 2.40 -6.63 -4.23
CA ARG A 62 2.20 -7.86 -5.01
C ARG A 62 2.22 -7.62 -6.52
N ARG A 63 1.59 -6.54 -7.00
CA ARG A 63 1.61 -6.16 -8.42
C ARG A 63 3.02 -5.81 -8.89
N LYS A 64 3.76 -5.02 -8.09
CA LYS A 64 5.17 -4.70 -8.37
C LYS A 64 6.05 -5.96 -8.43
N SER A 65 5.82 -6.95 -7.58
CA SER A 65 6.57 -8.22 -7.61
C SER A 65 6.20 -9.14 -8.77
N ARG A 66 5.03 -8.97 -9.40
CA ARG A 66 4.58 -9.76 -10.55
C ARG A 66 5.06 -9.18 -11.89
N GLY A 67 5.05 -7.86 -12.02
CA GLY A 67 5.59 -7.16 -13.21
C GLY A 67 7.11 -7.20 -13.37
N GLY A 68 7.84 -7.95 -12.53
CA GLY A 68 9.27 -8.21 -12.68
C GLY A 68 9.61 -9.65 -13.06
N LYS A 69 8.61 -10.48 -13.39
CA LYS A 69 8.79 -11.90 -13.74
C LYS A 69 8.44 -12.26 -15.18
N GLU A 70 8.04 -11.28 -15.99
CA GLU A 70 7.59 -11.54 -17.38
C GLU A 70 8.69 -11.25 -18.43
N ASP A 71 9.81 -10.62 -18.06
CA ASP A 71 10.93 -10.33 -18.99
C ASP A 71 12.06 -11.39 -19.01
N VAL A 72 11.94 -12.50 -18.27
CA VAL A 72 13.00 -13.54 -18.22
C VAL A 72 12.55 -14.86 -18.86
N LEU A 73 11.48 -14.84 -19.66
CA LEU A 73 11.01 -16.02 -20.39
C LEU A 73 10.52 -15.61 -21.78
N LEU A 74 11.44 -15.17 -22.63
CA LEU A 74 11.39 -15.27 -24.10
C LEU A 74 12.75 -14.82 -24.65
N SER A 75 13.78 -15.65 -24.45
CA SER A 75 14.95 -15.65 -25.33
C SER A 75 14.84 -16.91 -26.20
N PRO A 76 14.41 -16.80 -27.46
CA PRO A 76 14.34 -17.94 -28.38
C PRO A 76 15.67 -18.28 -29.05
N GLU A 77 16.78 -17.57 -28.79
CA GLU A 77 18.06 -17.80 -29.49
C GLU A 77 19.11 -18.51 -28.62
N ALA A 78 18.71 -19.61 -28.00
CA ALA A 78 19.64 -20.60 -27.49
C ALA A 78 19.15 -22.02 -27.81
N MET A 79 18.83 -22.26 -29.08
CA MET A 79 18.80 -23.61 -29.65
C MET A 79 19.18 -23.54 -31.13
N PHE A 80 20.43 -23.94 -31.38
CA PHE A 80 21.08 -24.22 -32.67
C PHE A 80 21.54 -23.03 -33.52
#